data_AF-T0ZA89-F1
#
_entry.id   AF-T0ZA89-F1
#
_cell.length_a   1.000
_cell.length_b   1.000
_cell.length_c   1.000
_cell.angle_alpha   90.00
_cell.angle_beta   90.00
_cell.angle_gamma   90.00
#
_symmetry.space_group_name_H-M   'P 1'
#
loop_
_entity.id
_entity.type
_entity.pdbx_description
1 polymer ?
#
loop_
_entity_poly.entity_id
_entity_poly.type
_entity_poly.pdbx_seq_one_letter_code
_entity_poly.pdbx_strand_id
1 'polypeptide(L)'
;MGRFWDPFRLLTLIAIVWTLVLIGVGAYVRLSNAGLSCPGWPACYGHLTVPTRTGVIQRVDRLHPDHPLVPRKAMKEMFHRYLAGGLGLVILAIAVLGWSRARRTLGRPRYFPLLILLLVLLQAALGMWTVTMELEPIIVLAHLIGAFLIFDGLLLLWAMDTHALHWKEEVPSFVGTMDRGSRTDPA
;
A
#
# COMPACT_ATOMS: atom_id res chain seq x y z
N MET A 1 7.67 -11.49 26.98
CA MET A 1 6.52 -10.74 26.44
C MET A 1 6.97 -9.96 25.20
N GLY A 2 6.63 -10.24 23.95
CA GLY A 2 6.10 -11.40 23.25
C GLY A 2 6.39 -11.12 21.76
N ARG A 3 7.25 -11.93 21.13
CA ARG A 3 7.79 -11.77 19.76
C ARG A 3 6.71 -11.74 18.64
N PHE A 4 5.45 -11.94 19.03
CA PHE A 4 4.25 -12.00 18.19
C PHE A 4 3.66 -10.62 17.83
N TRP A 5 4.00 -9.56 18.58
CA TRP A 5 3.42 -8.21 18.42
C TRP A 5 4.46 -7.17 18.00
N ASP A 6 5.35 -7.51 17.05
CA ASP A 6 6.21 -6.50 16.44
C ASP A 6 5.33 -5.56 15.59
N PRO A 7 5.16 -4.28 15.98
CA PRO A 7 4.27 -3.36 15.27
C PRO A 7 4.65 -3.21 13.80
N PHE A 8 5.95 -3.30 13.47
CA PHE A 8 6.43 -3.24 12.10
C PHE A 8 5.86 -4.39 11.26
N ARG A 9 5.92 -5.62 11.77
CA ARG A 9 5.41 -6.79 11.04
C ARG A 9 3.91 -6.81 10.93
N LEU A 10 3.22 -6.45 12.01
CA LEU A 10 1.77 -6.37 12.01
C LEU A 10 1.31 -5.37 10.94
N LEU A 11 1.92 -4.18 10.90
CA LEU A 11 1.61 -3.18 9.88
C LEU A 11 1.94 -3.67 8.47
N THR A 12 3.10 -4.32 8.26
CA THR A 12 3.44 -4.87 6.94
C THR A 12 2.44 -5.94 6.50
N LEU A 13 2.01 -6.85 7.40
CA LEU A 13 1.00 -7.86 7.09
C LEU A 13 -0.37 -7.23 6.77
N ILE A 14 -0.79 -6.24 7.57
CA ILE A 14 -2.00 -5.45 7.29
C ILE A 14 -1.88 -4.80 5.92
N ALA A 15 -0.75 -4.18 5.59
CA ALA A 15 -0.52 -3.54 4.30
C ALA A 15 -0.56 -4.53 3.13
N ILE A 16 -0.01 -5.74 3.27
CA ILE A 16 -0.07 -6.80 2.25
C ILE A 16 -1.53 -7.15 1.94
N VAL A 17 -2.31 -7.49 2.97
CA VAL A 17 -3.72 -7.87 2.81
C VAL A 17 -4.54 -6.70 2.26
N TRP A 18 -4.33 -5.49 2.79
CA TRP A 18 -5.02 -4.30 2.31
C TRP A 18 -4.67 -3.99 0.87
N THR A 19 -3.41 -4.09 0.44
CA THR A 19 -3.01 -3.88 -0.95
C THR A 19 -3.73 -4.86 -1.89
N LEU A 20 -3.80 -6.14 -1.53
CA LEU A 20 -4.53 -7.14 -2.31
C LEU A 20 -6.02 -6.81 -2.42
N VAL A 21 -6.66 -6.42 -1.32
CA VAL A 21 -8.06 -5.97 -1.31
C VAL A 21 -8.24 -4.72 -2.18
N LEU A 22 -7.31 -3.77 -2.10
CA LEU A 22 -7.36 -2.52 -2.86
C LEU A 22 -7.25 -2.76 -4.37
N ILE A 23 -6.40 -3.70 -4.81
CA ILE A 23 -6.32 -4.15 -6.21
C ILE A 23 -7.68 -4.71 -6.65
N GLY A 24 -8.29 -5.58 -5.84
CA GLY A 24 -9.63 -6.13 -6.13
C GLY A 24 -10.72 -5.05 -6.22
N VAL A 25 -10.72 -4.08 -5.29
CA VAL A 25 -11.63 -2.93 -5.33
C VAL A 25 -11.38 -2.08 -6.59
N GLY A 26 -10.14 -1.85 -6.98
CA GLY A 26 -9.79 -1.13 -8.20
C GLY A 26 -10.31 -1.83 -9.46
N ALA A 27 -10.14 -3.15 -9.54
CA ALA A 27 -10.71 -3.97 -10.62
C ALA A 27 -12.25 -3.86 -10.65
N TYR A 28 -12.91 -3.87 -9.48
CA TYR A 28 -14.36 -3.68 -9.38
C TYR A 28 -14.82 -2.28 -9.84
N VAL A 29 -14.08 -1.22 -9.52
CA VAL A 29 -14.37 0.15 -10.01
C VAL A 29 -14.32 0.20 -11.53
N ARG A 30 -13.30 -0.42 -12.15
CA ARG A 30 -13.17 -0.49 -13.61
C ARG A 30 -14.30 -1.31 -14.24
N LEU A 31 -14.51 -2.55 -13.78
CA LEU A 31 -15.52 -3.46 -14.33
C LEU A 31 -16.95 -2.95 -14.16
N SER A 32 -17.20 -2.10 -13.16
CA SER A 32 -18.51 -1.48 -12.95
C SER A 32 -18.69 -0.13 -13.64
N ASN A 33 -17.79 0.22 -14.57
CA ASN A 33 -17.78 1.46 -15.35
C ASN A 33 -17.91 2.71 -14.47
N ALA A 34 -17.22 2.67 -13.31
CA ALA A 34 -17.23 3.74 -12.32
C ALA A 34 -15.92 4.56 -12.31
N GLY A 35 -14.90 4.17 -13.07
CA GLY A 35 -13.57 4.77 -13.04
C GLY A 35 -13.45 6.21 -13.57
N LEU A 36 -14.52 6.77 -14.14
CA LEU A 36 -14.57 8.17 -14.60
C LEU A 36 -15.71 8.93 -13.93
N SER A 37 -16.30 8.44 -12.84
CA SER A 37 -17.49 9.07 -12.25
C SER A 37 -17.21 10.42 -11.60
N CYS A 38 -15.95 10.71 -11.27
CA CYS A 38 -15.48 11.95 -10.70
C CYS A 38 -14.36 12.55 -11.58
N PRO A 39 -14.65 13.49 -12.48
CA PRO A 39 -13.71 14.02 -13.49
C PRO A 39 -12.59 14.92 -12.92
N GLY A 40 -12.32 14.85 -11.61
CA GLY A 40 -11.27 15.61 -10.94
C GLY A 40 -10.56 14.76 -9.90
N TRP A 41 -9.39 15.22 -9.44
CA TRP A 41 -8.61 14.57 -8.39
C TRP A 41 -7.93 15.65 -7.53
N PRO A 42 -7.88 15.53 -6.19
CA PRO A 42 -8.41 14.43 -5.37
C PRO A 42 -9.93 14.52 -5.13
N ALA A 43 -10.53 15.70 -5.35
CA ALA A 43 -11.95 15.97 -5.13
C ALA A 43 -12.84 15.48 -6.29
N CYS A 44 -14.11 15.16 -5.98
CA CYS A 44 -15.16 14.84 -6.94
C CYS A 44 -16.06 16.08 -7.12
N TYR A 45 -16.06 16.70 -8.31
CA TYR A 45 -16.80 17.94 -8.59
C TYR A 45 -16.53 19.07 -7.57
N GLY A 46 -15.27 19.20 -7.12
CA GLY A 46 -14.89 20.19 -6.10
C GLY A 46 -15.28 19.84 -4.66
N HIS A 47 -15.93 18.69 -4.44
CA HIS A 47 -16.28 18.19 -3.11
C HIS A 47 -15.35 17.04 -2.72
N LEU A 48 -14.92 17.02 -1.45
CA LEU A 48 -14.12 15.90 -0.94
C LEU A 48 -14.96 14.61 -0.90
N THR A 49 -16.26 14.69 -0.61
CA THR A 49 -17.18 13.55 -0.64
C THR A 49 -18.14 13.63 -1.81
N VAL A 50 -18.70 12.50 -2.24
CA VAL A 50 -19.72 12.47 -3.28
C VAL A 50 -20.96 13.27 -2.83
N PRO A 51 -21.42 14.26 -3.61
CA PRO A 51 -22.64 14.99 -3.30
C PRO A 51 -23.86 14.05 -3.33
N THR A 52 -24.64 14.04 -2.24
CA THR A 52 -25.87 13.22 -2.12
C THR A 52 -27.15 14.06 -2.03
N ARG A 53 -27.05 15.37 -1.82
CA ARG A 53 -28.20 16.27 -1.73
C ARG A 53 -28.75 16.57 -3.12
N THR A 54 -30.05 16.39 -3.33
CA THR A 54 -30.74 16.61 -4.61
C THR A 54 -30.45 17.97 -5.23
N GLY A 55 -30.48 19.05 -4.44
CA GLY A 55 -30.17 20.40 -4.93
C GLY A 55 -28.71 20.61 -5.36
N VAL A 56 -27.76 19.84 -4.81
CA VAL A 56 -26.35 19.89 -5.23
C VAL A 56 -26.13 19.02 -6.47
N ILE A 57 -26.75 17.84 -6.53
CA ILE A 57 -26.72 16.97 -7.71
C ILE A 57 -27.26 17.72 -8.94
N GLN A 58 -28.43 18.35 -8.81
CA GLN A 58 -29.00 19.16 -9.90
C GLN A 58 -28.10 20.32 -10.34
N ARG A 59 -27.35 20.92 -9.40
CA ARG A 59 -26.39 21.98 -9.74
C ARG A 59 -25.19 21.41 -10.51
N VAL A 60 -24.63 20.28 -10.04
CA VAL A 60 -23.52 19.60 -10.69
C VAL A 60 -23.93 19.16 -12.10
N ASP A 61 -25.10 18.54 -12.26
CA ASP A 61 -25.60 18.10 -13.56
C ASP A 61 -25.82 19.28 -14.53
N ARG A 62 -26.24 20.44 -14.03
CA ARG A 62 -26.36 21.67 -14.86
C ARG A 62 -25.01 22.24 -15.28
N LEU A 63 -24.00 22.14 -14.42
CA LEU A 63 -22.66 22.67 -14.69
C LEU A 63 -21.82 21.71 -15.55
N HIS A 64 -22.15 20.42 -15.54
CA HIS A 64 -21.46 19.36 -16.27
C HIS A 64 -22.46 18.53 -17.09
N PRO A 65 -23.10 19.12 -18.12
CA PRO A 65 -24.16 18.46 -18.88
C PRO A 65 -23.67 17.20 -19.64
N ASP A 66 -22.41 17.19 -20.07
CA ASP A 66 -21.81 16.05 -20.77
C ASP A 66 -21.44 14.89 -19.84
N HIS A 67 -21.44 15.13 -18.51
CA HIS A 67 -21.00 14.15 -17.52
C HIS A 67 -21.86 14.19 -16.25
N PRO A 68 -23.09 13.67 -16.29
CA PRO A 68 -24.01 13.74 -15.16
C PRO A 68 -23.51 12.92 -13.96
N LEU A 69 -23.70 13.47 -12.76
CA LEU A 69 -23.29 12.83 -11.53
C LEU A 69 -24.20 11.63 -11.24
N VAL A 70 -23.62 10.43 -11.28
CA VAL A 70 -24.27 9.21 -10.82
C VAL A 70 -23.71 8.82 -9.44
N PRO A 71 -24.39 9.16 -8.32
CA PRO A 71 -23.81 9.07 -6.98
C PRO A 71 -23.28 7.67 -6.63
N ARG A 72 -24.00 6.62 -7.04
CA ARG A 72 -23.60 5.23 -6.78
C ARG A 72 -22.30 4.84 -7.48
N LYS A 73 -22.01 5.38 -8.66
CA LYS A 73 -20.75 5.13 -9.38
C LYS A 73 -19.61 5.98 -8.79
N ALA A 74 -19.88 7.28 -8.57
CA ALA A 74 -18.95 8.20 -7.92
C ALA A 74 -18.49 7.71 -6.54
N MET A 75 -19.39 7.09 -5.77
CA MET A 75 -19.05 6.55 -4.46
C MET A 75 -18.03 5.42 -4.53
N LYS A 76 -18.10 4.55 -5.55
CA LYS A 76 -17.14 3.47 -5.73
C LYS A 76 -15.74 4.02 -6.02
N GLU A 77 -15.65 5.02 -6.88
CA GLU A 77 -14.39 5.66 -7.23
C GLU A 77 -13.78 6.38 -6.02
N MET A 78 -14.56 7.20 -5.32
CA MET A 78 -14.09 7.90 -4.12
C MET A 78 -13.72 6.94 -2.99
N PHE A 79 -14.46 5.85 -2.80
CA PHE A 79 -14.14 4.83 -1.82
C PHE A 79 -12.77 4.20 -2.11
N HIS A 80 -12.48 3.86 -3.37
CA HIS A 80 -11.16 3.35 -3.77
C HIS A 80 -10.05 4.37 -3.49
N ARG A 81 -10.26 5.65 -3.83
CA ARG A 81 -9.28 6.73 -3.56
C ARG A 81 -8.97 6.86 -2.05
N TYR A 82 -9.98 6.78 -1.20
CA TYR A 82 -9.77 6.86 0.25
C TYR A 82 -9.08 5.64 0.83
N LEU A 83 -9.42 4.44 0.38
CA LEU A 83 -8.68 3.23 0.77
C LEU A 83 -7.21 3.31 0.34
N ALA A 84 -6.92 3.84 -0.86
CA ALA A 84 -5.56 4.05 -1.34
C ALA A 84 -4.80 5.07 -0.47
N GLY A 85 -5.44 6.19 -0.12
CA GLY A 85 -4.86 7.18 0.80
C GLY A 85 -4.55 6.60 2.18
N GLY A 86 -5.47 5.82 2.76
CA GLY A 86 -5.27 5.13 4.03
C GLY A 86 -4.10 4.13 3.99
N LEU A 87 -4.02 3.31 2.94
CA LEU A 87 -2.89 2.41 2.72
C LEU A 87 -1.57 3.18 2.60
N GLY A 88 -1.55 4.32 1.91
CA GLY A 88 -0.37 5.18 1.81
C GLY A 88 0.14 5.66 3.17
N LEU A 89 -0.76 6.02 4.09
CA LEU A 89 -0.40 6.39 5.47
C LEU A 89 0.18 5.21 6.26
N VAL A 90 -0.37 4.01 6.09
CA VAL A 90 0.17 2.78 6.69
C VAL A 90 1.59 2.51 6.17
N ILE A 91 1.81 2.62 4.87
CA ILE A 91 3.14 2.40 4.25
C ILE A 91 4.14 3.48 4.70
N LEU A 92 3.71 4.73 4.86
CA LEU A 92 4.53 5.78 5.46
C LEU A 92 4.95 5.42 6.90
N ALA A 93 4.03 4.91 7.71
CA ALA A 93 4.35 4.44 9.07
C ALA A 93 5.36 3.29 9.05
N ILE A 94 5.19 2.31 8.14
CA ILE A 94 6.16 1.22 7.92
C ILE A 94 7.54 1.79 7.56
N ALA A 95 7.61 2.76 6.65
CA ALA A 95 8.86 3.38 6.25
C ALA A 95 9.58 4.09 7.40
N VAL A 96 8.85 4.87 8.20
CA VAL A 96 9.39 5.57 9.39
C VAL A 96 9.89 4.57 10.45
N LEU A 97 9.10 3.54 10.76
CA LEU A 97 9.47 2.51 11.72
C LEU A 97 10.66 1.68 11.24
N GLY A 98 10.67 1.29 9.96
CA GLY A 98 11.75 0.55 9.31
C GLY A 98 13.06 1.32 9.37
N TRP A 99 13.02 2.61 9.04
CA TRP A 99 14.17 3.51 9.16
C TRP A 99 14.68 3.61 10.60
N SER A 100 13.78 3.84 11.57
CA SER A 100 14.14 3.94 12.98
C SER A 100 14.76 2.64 13.52
N ARG A 101 14.27 1.47 13.09
CA ARG A 101 14.82 0.16 13.47
C ARG A 101 16.21 -0.06 12.87
N ALA A 102 16.39 0.28 11.60
CA ALA A 102 17.65 0.05 10.92
C ALA A 102 18.79 0.95 11.42
N ARG A 103 18.47 2.14 11.95
CA ARG A 103 19.47 2.97 12.65
C ARG A 103 19.97 2.37 13.96
N ARG A 104 19.18 1.49 14.60
CA ARG A 104 19.52 0.86 15.89
C ARG A 104 20.15 -0.54 15.73
N THR A 105 20.15 -1.10 14.52
CA THR A 105 20.58 -2.49 14.31
C THR A 105 21.17 -2.66 12.91
N LEU A 106 22.47 -2.97 12.84
CA LEU A 106 23.15 -3.29 11.58
C LEU A 106 22.49 -4.50 10.89
N GLY A 107 22.49 -4.48 9.55
CA GLY A 107 21.98 -5.56 8.71
C GLY A 107 20.49 -5.52 8.36
N ARG A 108 19.73 -4.50 8.80
CA ARG A 108 18.32 -4.32 8.40
C ARG A 108 18.18 -3.50 7.11
N PRO A 109 17.20 -3.80 6.24
CA PRO A 109 17.05 -3.15 4.93
C PRO A 109 16.49 -1.72 5.05
N ARG A 110 17.33 -0.74 5.41
CA ARG A 110 16.92 0.65 5.70
C ARG A 110 16.22 1.38 4.55
N TYR A 111 16.65 1.10 3.31
CA TYR A 111 16.15 1.82 2.12
C TYR A 111 14.96 1.14 1.45
N PHE A 112 14.73 -0.14 1.73
CA PHE A 112 13.71 -0.91 1.04
C PHE A 112 12.28 -0.43 1.36
N PRO A 113 11.91 -0.15 2.63
CA PRO A 113 10.64 0.51 2.95
C PRO A 113 10.48 1.90 2.32
N LEU A 114 11.58 2.66 2.16
CA LEU A 114 11.55 3.97 1.51
C LEU A 114 11.31 3.85 0.00
N LEU A 115 11.88 2.83 -0.64
CA LEU A 115 11.61 2.51 -2.04
C LEU A 115 10.13 2.16 -2.26
N ILE A 116 9.53 1.36 -1.37
CA ILE A 116 8.10 1.03 -1.44
C ILE A 116 7.25 2.31 -1.27
N LEU A 117 7.61 3.19 -0.33
CA LEU A 117 6.93 4.48 -0.18
C LEU A 117 7.03 5.34 -1.45
N LEU A 118 8.20 5.40 -2.09
CA LEU A 118 8.37 6.09 -3.36
C LEU A 118 7.46 5.48 -4.45
N LEU A 119 7.40 4.15 -4.56
CA LEU A 119 6.50 3.47 -5.50
C LEU A 119 5.04 3.83 -5.25
N VAL A 120 4.59 3.95 -3.99
CA VAL A 120 3.22 4.37 -3.66
C VAL A 120 2.94 5.81 -4.11
N LEU A 121 3.90 6.72 -4.01
CA LEU A 121 3.73 8.10 -4.51
C LEU A 121 3.61 8.13 -6.04
N LEU A 122 4.45 7.36 -6.73
CA LEU A 122 4.34 7.19 -8.18
C LEU A 122 3.01 6.54 -8.58
N GLN A 123 2.54 5.59 -7.79
CA GLN A 123 1.26 4.93 -7.99
C GLN A 123 0.07 5.87 -7.80
N ALA A 124 0.14 6.79 -6.84
CA ALA A 124 -0.86 7.84 -6.68
C ALA A 124 -0.89 8.78 -7.89
N ALA A 125 0.27 9.13 -8.46
CA ALA A 125 0.36 9.91 -9.69
C ALA A 125 -0.25 9.15 -10.89
N LEU A 126 0.07 7.86 -11.05
CA LEU A 126 -0.55 7.00 -12.06
C LEU A 126 -2.08 6.92 -11.88
N GLY A 127 -2.56 6.80 -10.64
CA GLY A 127 -3.99 6.76 -10.33
C GLY A 127 -4.71 8.09 -10.58
N MET A 128 -4.03 9.22 -10.46
CA MET A 128 -4.55 10.50 -10.92
C MET A 128 -4.63 10.51 -12.45
N TRP A 129 -3.59 10.06 -13.14
CA TRP A 129 -3.56 10.03 -14.61
C TRP A 129 -4.60 9.09 -15.23
N THR A 130 -4.99 7.99 -14.57
CA THR A 130 -6.08 7.15 -15.09
C THR A 130 -7.41 7.91 -15.17
N VAL A 131 -7.64 8.89 -14.31
CA VAL A 131 -8.84 9.73 -14.33
C VAL A 131 -8.69 10.88 -15.33
N THR A 132 -7.55 11.59 -15.29
CA THR A 132 -7.35 12.78 -16.15
C THR A 132 -7.06 12.45 -17.61
N MET A 133 -6.62 11.23 -17.90
CA MET A 133 -6.41 10.69 -19.26
C MET A 133 -7.49 9.66 -19.59
N GLU A 134 -8.71 9.84 -19.08
CA GLU A 134 -9.90 9.11 -19.56
C GLU A 134 -9.72 7.58 -19.67
N LEU A 135 -9.04 6.98 -18.69
CA LEU A 135 -8.78 5.55 -18.62
C LEU A 135 -7.93 4.95 -19.76
N GLU A 136 -6.98 5.73 -20.30
CA GLU A 136 -5.99 5.29 -21.29
C GLU A 136 -5.39 3.91 -20.93
N PRO A 137 -5.47 2.90 -21.82
CA PRO A 137 -5.13 1.52 -21.48
C PRO A 137 -3.71 1.33 -20.95
N ILE A 138 -2.74 2.06 -21.50
CA ILE A 138 -1.33 1.99 -21.10
C ILE A 138 -1.15 2.49 -19.67
N ILE A 139 -1.81 3.59 -19.28
CA ILE A 139 -1.71 4.16 -17.94
C ILE A 139 -2.41 3.26 -16.92
N VAL A 140 -3.57 2.71 -17.27
CA VAL A 140 -4.30 1.77 -16.41
C VAL A 140 -3.50 0.49 -16.19
N LEU A 141 -2.85 -0.03 -17.24
CA LEU A 141 -1.96 -1.18 -17.12
C LEU A 141 -0.73 -0.86 -16.27
N ALA A 142 -0.08 0.27 -16.50
CA ALA A 142 1.07 0.72 -15.70
C ALA A 142 0.69 0.87 -14.22
N HIS A 143 -0.49 1.44 -13.94
CA HIS A 143 -1.05 1.52 -12.59
C HIS A 143 -1.25 0.11 -12.01
N LEU A 144 -1.87 -0.82 -12.73
CA LEU A 144 -2.08 -2.19 -12.23
C LEU A 144 -0.75 -2.91 -11.92
N ILE A 145 0.23 -2.81 -12.81
CA ILE A 145 1.59 -3.38 -12.61
C ILE A 145 2.24 -2.74 -11.39
N GLY A 146 2.19 -1.41 -11.26
CA GLY A 146 2.72 -0.69 -10.09
C GLY A 146 2.10 -1.16 -8.77
N ALA A 147 0.81 -1.46 -8.74
CA ALA A 147 0.14 -2.01 -7.56
C ALA A 147 0.67 -3.40 -7.19
N PHE A 148 0.89 -4.27 -8.17
CA PHE A 148 1.50 -5.59 -7.93
C PHE A 148 2.96 -5.48 -7.48
N LEU A 149 3.74 -4.56 -8.03
CA LEU A 149 5.11 -4.29 -7.56
C LEU A 149 5.15 -3.84 -6.09
N ILE A 150 4.18 -3.03 -5.65
CA ILE A 150 4.05 -2.64 -4.24
C ILE A 150 3.68 -3.85 -3.39
N PHE A 151 2.72 -4.68 -3.83
CA PHE A 151 2.33 -5.91 -3.13
C PHE A 151 3.51 -6.87 -2.97
N ASP A 152 4.23 -7.17 -4.04
CA ASP A 152 5.41 -8.04 -4.04
C ASP A 152 6.54 -7.44 -3.20
N GLY A 153 6.74 -6.13 -3.26
CA GLY A 153 7.69 -5.41 -2.41
C GLY A 153 7.38 -5.54 -0.92
N LEU A 154 6.10 -5.45 -0.54
CA LEU A 154 5.67 -5.65 0.85
C LEU A 154 5.85 -7.11 1.30
N LEU A 155 5.54 -8.09 0.45
CA LEU A 155 5.81 -9.51 0.71
C LEU A 155 7.29 -9.76 0.92
N LEU A 156 8.14 -9.23 0.05
CA LEU A 156 9.58 -9.35 0.17
C LEU A 156 10.10 -8.67 1.44
N LEU A 157 9.59 -7.49 1.79
CA LEU A 157 9.96 -6.80 3.02
C LEU A 157 9.61 -7.62 4.26
N TRP A 158 8.42 -8.23 4.27
CA TRP A 158 7.99 -9.12 5.34
C TRP A 158 8.88 -10.35 5.45
N ALA A 159 9.17 -11.01 4.32
CA ALA A 159 10.06 -12.17 4.26
C ALA A 159 11.49 -11.83 4.72
N MET A 160 12.04 -10.68 4.31
CA MET A 160 13.36 -10.25 4.75
C MET A 160 13.43 -10.01 6.27
N ASP A 161 12.39 -9.41 6.87
CA ASP A 161 12.37 -9.17 8.32
C ASP A 161 12.12 -10.45 9.14
N THR A 162 11.42 -11.46 8.59
CA THR A 162 11.26 -12.78 9.22
C THR A 162 12.52 -13.65 9.11
N HIS A 163 13.12 -13.77 7.92
CA HIS A 163 14.37 -14.51 7.72
C HIS A 163 15.53 -13.92 8.55
N ALA A 164 15.60 -12.59 8.69
CA ALA A 164 16.59 -11.94 9.55
C ALA A 164 16.46 -12.30 11.03
N LEU A 165 15.31 -12.80 11.50
CA LEU A 165 15.21 -13.39 12.84
C LEU A 165 15.72 -14.81 12.90
N HIS A 166 15.31 -15.67 11.96
CA HIS A 166 15.70 -17.08 11.98
C HIS A 166 17.23 -17.22 11.95
N TRP A 167 17.91 -16.44 11.10
CA TRP A 167 19.38 -16.39 11.09
C TRP A 167 19.99 -15.96 12.44
N LYS A 168 19.38 -14.98 13.12
CA LYS A 168 19.86 -14.53 14.43
C LYS A 168 19.59 -15.51 15.56
N GLU A 169 18.59 -16.39 15.45
CA GLU A 169 18.30 -17.42 16.46
C GLU A 169 19.15 -18.69 16.24
N GLU A 170 19.45 -19.06 14.99
CA GLU A 170 20.21 -20.27 14.65
C GLU A 170 21.72 -20.11 14.84
N VAL A 171 22.32 -18.99 14.43
CA VAL A 171 23.79 -18.84 14.48
C VAL A 171 24.35 -18.88 15.91
N PRO A 172 23.79 -18.20 16.92
CA PRO A 172 24.30 -18.27 18.29
C PRO A 172 24.15 -19.67 18.90
N SER A 173 23.12 -20.43 18.51
CA SER A 173 22.94 -21.81 19.01
C SER A 173 23.97 -22.77 18.39
N PHE A 174 24.25 -22.63 17.09
CA PHE A 174 25.29 -23.40 16.40
C PHE A 174 26.71 -23.08 16.89
N VAL A 175 27.04 -21.80 17.08
CA VAL A 175 28.34 -21.38 17.63
C VAL A 175 28.48 -21.84 19.09
N GLY A 176 27.41 -21.76 19.88
CA GLY A 176 27.38 -22.23 21.27
C GLY A 176 27.46 -23.76 21.44
N THR A 177 27.08 -24.55 20.43
CA THR A 177 27.35 -26.00 20.40
C THR A 177 28.76 -26.31 19.93
N MET A 178 29.31 -25.57 18.98
CA MET A 178 30.72 -25.71 18.56
C MET A 178 31.70 -25.45 19.71
N ASP A 179 31.47 -24.41 20.53
CA ASP A 179 32.35 -24.06 21.66
C ASP A 179 32.22 -25.04 22.85
N ARG A 180 31.14 -25.83 22.90
CA ARG A 180 30.94 -26.88 23.92
C ARG A 180 31.58 -28.22 23.52
N GLY A 181 31.68 -28.51 22.22
CA GLY A 181 32.31 -29.73 21.71
C GLY A 181 33.85 -29.71 21.73
N SER A 182 34.47 -28.54 21.88
CA SER A 182 35.93 -28.38 21.97
C SER A 182 36.49 -28.43 23.40
N ARG A 183 35.65 -28.39 24.43
CA ARG A 183 36.03 -28.65 25.82
C ARG A 183 35.82 -30.13 26.17
N THR A 184 36.65 -31.00 25.61
CA THR A 184 36.91 -32.30 26.24
C THR A 184 38.04 -32.09 27.24
N ASP A 185 37.73 -32.22 28.52
CA ASP A 185 38.67 -32.08 29.63
C ASP A 185 39.89 -32.99 29.44
N PRO A 186 41.13 -32.49 29.65
CA PRO A 186 42.29 -33.37 29.76
C PRO A 186 42.18 -34.20 31.05
N ALA A 187 42.17 -35.52 30.89
CA ALA A 187 42.24 -36.51 31.97
C ALA A 187 43.62 -36.54 32.64
#